data_AF-A0A383WBX2-F1
#
_entry.id   AF-A0A383WBX2-F1
#
_cell.length_a   1.000
_cell.length_b   1.000
_cell.length_c   1.000
_cell.angle_alpha   90.00
_cell.angle_beta   90.00
_cell.angle_gamma   90.00
#
_symmetry.space_group_name_H-M   'P 1'
#
loop_
_entity.id
_entity.type
_entity.pdbx_description
1 polymer ?
#
loop_
_entity_poly.entity_id
_entity_poly.type
_entity_poly.pdbx_seq_one_letter_code
_entity_poly.pdbx_strand_id
1 'polypeptide(L)'
;MLSAARRPRPSPSPSPSPYPSTGDITSTLWGTDGSDASPRLLDFSYAGYRQGQPIPENIPSLKRAAIAATNCAAGAPCALFFPAGRYLLSSNFTNTKNLVLLGAGMDSTTLFFSKSLQDLYGNKKNSAGQSQSSFGPGMLNFVGEDPMTYSGSGATLRSYITANAERGSNTVSVNLQVDQWVRITASDQLKGNAKGKLVAYLYGDKLKSSWSDLVGKDHMIQFLAKVTGITPNTAITLDQELPYDLRTEWRALSVHDWSPAAASQEMGMADLSIEFPNSGPYPGHFKEKGYNALFINMVANSFARNVRVLNADYSLLLQRSYFCTMSNIVIDTTYNRGADAGHHGISIARGRDILITDCVFKAPQVHDVTFDWYTTAAVVRRASATDVNFDFHRAASYGNLVTDCHLGASKRPFKSGGSKSRGPYAGSWQTF
;
A
#
# COMPACT_ATOMS: atom_id res chain seq x y z
N MET A 1 31.17 40.67 -8.44
CA MET A 1 29.81 40.67 -7.84
C MET A 1 28.88 39.86 -8.73
N LEU A 2 28.64 38.59 -8.40
CA LEU A 2 27.68 37.73 -9.08
C LEU A 2 26.47 37.58 -8.15
N SER A 3 25.34 38.15 -8.56
CA SER A 3 24.07 38.09 -7.86
C SER A 3 23.56 36.65 -7.85
N ALA A 4 23.60 36.02 -6.67
CA ALA A 4 22.93 34.73 -6.44
C ALA A 4 21.41 34.95 -6.52
N ALA A 5 20.79 34.45 -7.59
CA ALA A 5 19.34 34.45 -7.74
C ALA A 5 18.70 33.73 -6.54
N ARG A 6 17.84 34.44 -5.79
CA ARG A 6 17.01 33.87 -4.73
C ARG A 6 16.18 32.73 -5.32
N ARG A 7 16.37 31.51 -4.81
CA ARG A 7 15.46 30.39 -5.07
C ARG A 7 14.07 30.75 -4.55
N PRO A 8 12.98 30.40 -5.26
CA PRO A 8 11.63 30.60 -4.75
C PRO A 8 11.47 29.84 -3.41
N ARG A 9 10.84 30.51 -2.43
CA ARG A 9 10.50 29.88 -1.14
C ARG A 9 9.64 28.64 -1.40
N PRO A 10 9.89 27.51 -0.72
CA PRO A 10 8.94 26.40 -0.72
C PRO A 10 7.57 26.91 -0.23
N SER A 11 6.52 26.52 -0.93
CA SER A 11 5.14 26.78 -0.50
C SER A 11 4.94 26.22 0.91
N PRO A 12 4.16 26.89 1.78
CA PRO A 12 3.86 26.37 3.11
C PRO A 12 3.26 24.96 3.00
N SER A 13 3.50 24.15 4.03
CA SER A 13 2.82 22.86 4.25
C SER A 13 1.32 23.04 3.96
N PRO A 14 0.70 22.16 3.15
CA PRO A 14 -0.69 22.34 2.78
C PRO A 14 -1.59 22.25 4.03
N SER A 15 -2.52 23.20 4.16
CA SER A 15 -3.70 22.98 5.00
C SER A 15 -4.48 21.79 4.44
N PRO A 16 -5.10 20.96 5.30
CA PRO A 16 -5.93 19.85 4.85
C PRO A 16 -7.06 20.41 3.97
N SER A 17 -7.04 20.00 2.70
CA SER A 17 -7.92 20.41 1.59
C SER A 17 -7.98 21.93 1.31
N PRO A 18 -7.53 22.41 0.13
CA PRO A 18 -7.78 23.79 -0.31
C PRO A 18 -9.24 24.06 -0.70
N TYR A 19 -10.14 23.09 -0.48
CA TYR A 19 -11.52 23.13 -0.95
C TYR A 19 -12.49 23.25 0.24
N PRO A 20 -13.47 24.17 0.18
CA PRO A 20 -14.43 24.38 1.26
C PRO A 20 -15.23 23.10 1.53
N SER A 21 -15.45 22.78 2.81
CA SER A 21 -16.32 21.66 3.20
C SER A 21 -17.75 22.00 2.79
N THR A 22 -18.24 21.38 1.72
CA THR A 22 -19.67 21.15 1.58
C THR A 22 -19.99 20.13 2.67
N GLY A 23 -20.68 20.54 3.75
CA GLY A 23 -20.77 19.78 5.00
C GLY A 23 -20.96 18.26 4.84
N ASP A 24 -20.46 17.50 5.82
CA ASP A 24 -20.30 16.05 5.74
C ASP A 24 -21.53 15.33 5.18
N ILE A 25 -21.40 14.78 3.98
CA ILE A 25 -22.41 13.92 3.38
C ILE A 25 -22.15 12.50 3.89
N THR A 26 -23.04 12.03 4.75
CA THR A 26 -22.94 10.71 5.34
C THR A 26 -23.68 9.67 4.51
N SER A 27 -23.04 8.52 4.25
CA SER A 27 -23.66 7.38 3.58
C SER A 27 -24.69 6.69 4.48
N THR A 28 -25.84 6.31 3.93
CA THR A 28 -26.83 5.47 4.62
C THR A 28 -26.35 4.04 4.87
N LEU A 29 -25.21 3.64 4.28
CA LEU A 29 -24.57 2.35 4.56
C LEU A 29 -23.64 2.38 5.77
N TRP A 30 -23.34 3.56 6.32
CA TRP A 30 -22.41 3.73 7.44
C TRP A 30 -23.04 4.53 8.60
N GLY A 31 -23.88 5.52 8.30
CA GLY A 31 -24.34 6.46 9.32
C GLY A 31 -23.20 7.41 9.72
N THR A 32 -23.46 8.31 10.65
CA THR A 32 -22.54 9.44 10.97
C THR A 32 -21.27 8.98 11.68
N ASP A 33 -21.35 7.87 12.39
CA ASP A 33 -20.33 7.34 13.30
C ASP A 33 -20.13 5.82 13.13
N GLY A 34 -20.75 5.19 12.13
CA GLY A 34 -20.76 3.74 11.96
C GLY A 34 -21.99 3.04 12.57
N SER A 35 -22.92 3.77 13.18
CA SER A 35 -24.13 3.18 13.78
C SER A 35 -24.98 2.36 12.81
N ASP A 36 -24.93 2.69 11.52
CA ASP A 36 -25.72 2.05 10.46
C ASP A 36 -24.84 1.16 9.57
N ALA A 37 -23.67 0.72 10.07
CA ALA A 37 -22.71 -0.07 9.31
C ALA A 37 -23.37 -1.28 8.65
N SER A 38 -23.56 -1.17 7.34
CA SER A 38 -24.16 -2.20 6.53
C SER A 38 -23.21 -3.39 6.46
N PRO A 39 -23.71 -4.64 6.53
CA PRO A 39 -22.89 -5.84 6.31
C PRO A 39 -22.29 -5.90 4.89
N ARG A 40 -22.67 -4.97 3.99
CA ARG A 40 -22.04 -4.78 2.69
C ARG A 40 -20.63 -4.19 2.77
N LEU A 41 -20.33 -3.43 3.82
CA LEU A 41 -19.02 -2.85 4.05
C LEU A 41 -18.10 -3.89 4.69
N LEU A 42 -16.79 -3.77 4.44
CA LEU A 42 -15.80 -4.43 5.28
C LEU A 42 -15.62 -3.58 6.53
N ASP A 43 -15.13 -4.18 7.61
CA ASP A 43 -14.68 -3.42 8.77
C ASP A 43 -13.33 -2.75 8.43
N PHE A 44 -13.40 -1.47 8.11
CA PHE A 44 -12.23 -0.65 7.78
C PHE A 44 -11.53 -0.06 9.03
N SER A 45 -12.03 -0.32 10.24
CA SER A 45 -11.42 0.20 11.48
C SER A 45 -9.98 -0.32 11.70
N TYR A 46 -9.66 -1.47 11.11
CA TYR A 46 -8.32 -2.06 11.13
C TYR A 46 -7.35 -1.42 10.14
N ALA A 47 -7.81 -0.54 9.23
CA ALA A 47 -6.93 0.05 8.22
C ALA A 47 -5.95 1.04 8.85
N GLY A 48 -4.66 0.82 8.57
CA GLY A 48 -3.58 1.70 9.02
C GLY A 48 -2.72 1.10 10.12
N TYR A 49 -1.76 1.91 10.56
CA TYR A 49 -0.74 1.60 11.56
C TYR A 49 -1.31 0.85 12.76
N ARG A 50 -0.81 -0.36 13.00
CA ARG A 50 -1.21 -1.21 14.14
C ARG A 50 -2.73 -1.36 14.28
N GLN A 51 -3.41 -1.73 13.19
CA GLN A 51 -4.86 -1.93 13.20
C GLN A 51 -5.64 -0.63 13.50
N GLY A 52 -5.31 0.44 12.77
CA GLY A 52 -6.02 1.72 12.86
C GLY A 52 -5.59 2.65 14.01
N GLN A 53 -4.54 2.31 14.75
CA GLN A 53 -3.97 3.19 15.76
C GLN A 53 -3.29 4.42 15.12
N PRO A 54 -3.23 5.56 15.83
CA PRO A 54 -2.51 6.73 15.34
C PRO A 54 -1.00 6.47 15.22
N ILE A 55 -0.36 7.08 14.23
CA ILE A 55 1.10 7.10 14.11
C ILE A 55 1.68 7.84 15.33
N PRO A 56 2.69 7.30 16.04
CA PRO A 56 3.28 7.97 17.21
C PRO A 56 3.85 9.33 16.86
N GLU A 57 3.40 10.39 17.53
CA GLU A 57 3.93 11.75 17.32
C GLU A 57 5.43 11.82 17.61
N ASN A 58 5.83 11.26 18.76
CA ASN A 58 7.19 11.21 19.23
C ASN A 58 7.87 9.90 18.78
N ILE A 59 8.92 10.02 17.98
CA ILE A 59 9.73 8.89 17.52
C ILE A 59 11.16 9.09 18.09
N PRO A 60 11.58 8.29 19.08
CA PRO A 60 12.89 8.44 19.72
C PRO A 60 14.05 8.36 18.71
N SER A 61 14.90 9.39 18.68
CA SER A 61 16.08 9.41 17.80
C SER A 61 17.24 8.62 18.38
N LEU A 62 17.91 7.84 17.52
CA LEU A 62 19.13 7.13 17.84
C LEU A 62 20.37 8.02 17.67
N LYS A 63 21.39 7.82 18.49
CA LYS A 63 22.69 8.49 18.33
C LYS A 63 23.42 7.94 17.09
N ARG A 64 24.08 8.83 16.33
CA ARG A 64 24.73 8.53 15.04
C ARG A 64 25.67 7.31 15.03
N ALA A 65 26.35 7.01 16.13
CA ALA A 65 27.29 5.89 16.19
C ALA A 65 26.63 4.49 16.16
N ALA A 66 25.31 4.37 16.39
CA ALA A 66 24.60 3.09 16.47
C ALA A 66 23.85 2.68 15.18
N ILE A 67 23.83 3.54 14.16
CA ILE A 67 22.88 3.46 13.03
C ILE A 67 23.03 2.17 12.21
N ALA A 68 24.26 1.75 11.89
CA ALA A 68 24.48 0.62 11.00
C ALA A 68 24.05 -0.73 11.61
N ALA A 69 23.95 -0.84 12.95
CA ALA A 69 23.60 -2.07 13.65
C ALA A 69 22.17 -2.07 14.24
N THR A 70 21.57 -0.90 14.47
CA THR A 70 20.35 -0.82 15.30
C THR A 70 19.12 -1.38 14.59
N ASN A 71 18.44 -2.30 15.28
CA ASN A 71 17.08 -2.73 15.00
C ASN A 71 16.22 -2.26 16.18
N CYS A 72 15.23 -1.41 15.94
CA CYS A 72 14.33 -0.97 17.02
C CYS A 72 13.55 -2.18 17.56
N ALA A 73 13.18 -2.10 18.85
CA ALA A 73 12.32 -3.12 19.44
C ALA A 73 11.01 -3.23 18.65
N ALA A 74 10.62 -4.46 18.31
CA ALA A 74 9.26 -4.74 17.86
C ALA A 74 8.29 -4.14 18.88
N GLY A 75 7.27 -3.40 18.44
CA GLY A 75 6.43 -2.68 19.41
C GLY A 75 6.63 -1.16 19.44
N ALA A 76 7.82 -0.67 19.10
CA ALA A 76 8.19 0.72 19.35
C ALA A 76 9.10 1.28 18.25
N PRO A 77 8.64 2.28 17.46
CA PRO A 77 9.48 2.88 16.45
C PRO A 77 10.62 3.66 17.09
N CYS A 78 11.77 3.65 16.43
CA CYS A 78 12.89 4.53 16.72
C CYS A 78 13.51 5.01 15.41
N ALA A 79 14.22 6.12 15.45
CA ALA A 79 14.57 6.85 14.24
C ALA A 79 16.07 7.09 14.05
N LEU A 80 16.49 7.00 12.79
CA LEU A 80 17.64 7.71 12.28
C LEU A 80 17.23 9.16 12.01
N PHE A 81 17.71 10.08 12.85
CA PHE A 81 17.41 11.50 12.70
C PHE A 81 18.36 12.23 11.72
N PHE A 82 17.76 12.92 10.75
CA PHE A 82 18.39 13.84 9.82
C PHE A 82 18.03 15.28 10.24
N PRO A 83 19.00 16.04 10.76
CA PRO A 83 18.81 17.47 11.02
C PRO A 83 18.33 18.25 9.79
N ALA A 84 18.00 19.53 9.99
CA ALA A 84 17.71 20.42 8.87
C ALA A 84 18.90 20.48 7.91
N GLY A 85 18.62 20.37 6.61
CA GLY A 85 19.64 20.30 5.58
C GLY A 85 19.19 19.55 4.33
N ARG A 86 20.00 19.67 3.27
CA ARG A 86 19.80 18.95 2.01
C ARG A 86 20.93 17.95 1.81
N TYR A 87 20.60 16.67 1.87
CA TYR A 87 21.53 15.56 1.87
C TYR A 87 21.64 14.98 0.46
N LEU A 88 22.84 14.99 -0.12
CA LEU A 88 23.11 14.40 -1.43
C LEU A 88 23.29 12.88 -1.29
N LEU A 89 22.45 12.11 -1.99
CA LEU A 89 22.50 10.65 -2.07
C LEU A 89 22.78 10.26 -3.52
N SER A 90 23.86 9.50 -3.73
CA SER A 90 24.31 9.11 -5.08
C SER A 90 24.04 7.64 -5.43
N SER A 91 23.35 6.91 -4.55
CA SER A 91 22.94 5.52 -4.71
C SER A 91 21.56 5.31 -4.11
N ASN A 92 20.94 4.16 -4.38
CA ASN A 92 19.78 3.73 -3.62
C ASN A 92 20.19 3.38 -2.16
N PHE A 93 19.18 3.31 -1.29
CA PHE A 93 19.28 2.84 0.09
C PHE A 93 18.21 1.79 0.33
N THR A 94 18.59 0.68 0.94
CA THR A 94 17.68 -0.39 1.36
C THR A 94 17.85 -0.64 2.84
N ASN A 95 16.76 -0.52 3.58
CA ASN A 95 16.65 -0.83 4.99
C ASN A 95 15.84 -2.11 5.18
N THR A 96 16.38 -3.04 5.97
CA THR A 96 15.73 -4.28 6.38
C THR A 96 15.50 -4.35 7.89
N LYS A 97 15.75 -3.25 8.61
CA LYS A 97 15.65 -3.16 10.06
C LYS A 97 14.45 -2.33 10.47
N ASN A 98 13.83 -2.66 11.60
CA ASN A 98 12.80 -1.83 12.22
C ASN A 98 13.45 -0.49 12.55
N LEU A 99 13.22 0.51 11.71
CA LEU A 99 13.89 1.81 11.76
C LEU A 99 13.13 2.80 10.89
N VAL A 100 12.89 3.98 11.45
CA VAL A 100 12.29 5.12 10.74
C VAL A 100 13.38 6.11 10.34
N LEU A 101 13.28 6.70 9.15
CA LEU A 101 14.06 7.88 8.79
C LEU A 101 13.29 9.14 9.16
N LEU A 102 13.80 9.93 10.12
CA LEU A 102 13.11 11.11 10.65
C LEU A 102 13.87 12.38 10.25
N GLY A 103 13.21 13.35 9.67
CA GLY A 103 13.78 14.69 9.44
C GLY A 103 13.39 15.70 10.50
N ALA A 104 13.95 16.91 10.40
CA ALA A 104 13.57 18.06 11.23
C ALA A 104 12.26 18.73 10.77
N GLY A 105 11.62 18.23 9.72
CA GLY A 105 10.41 18.78 9.11
C GLY A 105 10.43 18.60 7.60
N MET A 106 9.24 18.39 7.01
CA MET A 106 9.04 18.22 5.56
C MET A 106 9.73 19.33 4.74
N ASP A 107 9.68 20.57 5.21
CA ASP A 107 10.29 21.74 4.56
C ASP A 107 11.75 22.01 4.98
N SER A 108 12.26 21.31 5.99
CA SER A 108 13.57 21.57 6.61
C SER A 108 14.64 20.53 6.27
N THR A 109 14.23 19.30 5.98
CA THR A 109 15.12 18.18 5.66
C THR A 109 14.79 17.62 4.29
N THR A 110 15.78 17.55 3.40
CA THR A 110 15.63 16.99 2.05
C THR A 110 16.66 15.92 1.77
N LEU A 111 16.21 14.73 1.38
CA LEU A 111 17.03 13.68 0.80
C LEU A 111 17.01 13.85 -0.74
N PHE A 112 18.13 14.31 -1.30
CA PHE A 112 18.27 14.58 -2.73
C PHE A 112 19.04 13.46 -3.43
N PHE A 113 18.35 12.70 -4.27
CA PHE A 113 18.95 11.62 -5.06
C PHE A 113 19.37 12.13 -6.42
N SER A 114 20.68 12.15 -6.70
CA SER A 114 21.23 12.77 -7.92
C SER A 114 21.20 11.89 -9.18
N LYS A 115 20.89 10.60 -9.03
CA LYS A 115 20.88 9.60 -10.10
C LYS A 115 19.53 8.88 -10.13
N SER A 116 19.10 8.45 -11.31
CA SER A 116 17.97 7.53 -11.47
C SER A 116 18.41 6.07 -11.30
N LEU A 117 17.46 5.15 -11.11
CA LEU A 117 17.76 3.71 -11.16
C LEU A 117 18.40 3.31 -12.50
N GLN A 118 18.02 3.95 -13.61
CA GLN A 118 18.67 3.73 -14.90
C GLN A 118 20.13 4.18 -14.91
N ASP A 119 20.49 5.29 -14.27
CA ASP A 119 21.89 5.74 -14.19
C ASP A 119 22.74 4.81 -13.30
N LEU A 120 22.11 4.17 -12.30
CA LEU A 120 22.80 3.27 -11.38
C LEU A 120 22.96 1.85 -11.93
N TYR A 121 21.94 1.33 -12.62
CA TYR A 121 21.84 -0.10 -12.95
C TYR A 121 21.52 -0.39 -14.42
N GLY A 122 21.38 0.66 -15.24
CA GLY A 122 20.85 0.55 -16.59
C GLY A 122 19.33 0.32 -16.60
N ASN A 123 18.77 0.19 -17.80
CA ASN A 123 17.34 -0.02 -18.00
C ASN A 123 17.09 -1.32 -18.76
N LYS A 124 16.58 -2.34 -18.07
CA LYS A 124 16.09 -3.56 -18.72
C LYS A 124 14.63 -3.35 -19.10
N LYS A 125 14.32 -3.58 -20.38
CA LYS A 125 12.95 -3.55 -20.88
C LYS A 125 12.35 -4.95 -20.85
N ASN A 126 11.07 -5.05 -20.53
CA ASN A 126 10.34 -6.31 -20.69
C ASN A 126 10.01 -6.56 -22.19
N SER A 127 9.34 -7.68 -22.48
CA SER A 127 8.95 -8.06 -23.85
C SER A 127 8.02 -7.06 -24.53
N ALA A 128 7.30 -6.23 -23.76
CA ALA A 128 6.45 -5.15 -24.26
C ALA A 128 7.21 -3.81 -24.41
N GLY A 129 8.54 -3.80 -24.21
CA GLY A 129 9.37 -2.60 -24.31
C GLY A 129 9.25 -1.65 -23.11
N GLN A 130 8.57 -2.06 -22.04
CA GLN A 130 8.35 -1.25 -20.84
C GLN A 130 9.59 -1.26 -19.95
N SER A 131 9.95 -0.12 -19.38
CA SER A 131 11.09 -0.02 -18.45
C SER A 131 10.84 -0.87 -17.19
N GLN A 132 11.86 -1.52 -16.66
CA GLN A 132 11.79 -2.14 -15.34
C GLN A 132 11.41 -1.13 -14.24
N SER A 133 11.86 0.13 -14.37
CA SER A 133 11.61 1.20 -13.41
C SER A 133 10.14 1.59 -13.31
N SER A 134 9.31 1.23 -14.30
CA SER A 134 7.85 1.42 -14.25
C SER A 134 7.18 0.64 -13.11
N PHE A 135 7.86 -0.40 -12.58
CA PHE A 135 7.28 -1.37 -11.64
C PHE A 135 7.98 -1.39 -10.28
N GLY A 136 8.82 -0.39 -10.01
CA GLY A 136 9.74 -0.36 -8.87
C GLY A 136 11.15 -0.86 -9.22
N PRO A 137 12.05 -1.03 -8.25
CA PRO A 137 11.90 -0.64 -6.83
C PRO A 137 12.03 0.88 -6.65
N GLY A 138 12.27 1.34 -5.42
CA GLY A 138 12.56 2.74 -5.10
C GLY A 138 14.05 3.04 -4.99
N MET A 139 14.38 4.32 -4.88
CA MET A 139 15.70 4.80 -4.44
C MET A 139 15.82 4.69 -2.92
N LEU A 140 14.71 4.77 -2.19
CA LEU A 140 14.59 4.44 -0.77
C LEU A 140 13.69 3.21 -0.61
N ASN A 141 14.22 2.13 -0.03
CA ASN A 141 13.51 0.86 0.11
C ASN A 141 13.46 0.42 1.57
N PHE A 142 12.27 0.07 2.06
CA PHE A 142 12.06 -0.67 3.30
C PHE A 142 11.59 -2.06 2.93
N VAL A 143 12.44 -3.05 3.14
CA VAL A 143 12.20 -4.42 2.72
C VAL A 143 12.22 -5.30 3.93
N GLY A 144 11.06 -5.86 4.25
CA GLY A 144 10.94 -6.87 5.27
C GLY A 144 11.01 -8.28 4.71
N GLU A 145 10.82 -9.22 5.61
CA GLU A 145 10.62 -10.62 5.29
C GLU A 145 9.21 -11.05 5.73
N ASP A 146 8.49 -11.70 4.82
CA ASP A 146 7.24 -12.38 5.13
C ASP A 146 7.53 -13.87 5.28
N PRO A 147 7.32 -14.47 6.47
CA PRO A 147 7.61 -15.89 6.71
C PRO A 147 6.76 -16.82 5.85
N MET A 148 5.63 -16.36 5.28
CA MET A 148 5.05 -17.05 4.15
C MET A 148 5.73 -16.64 2.86
N THR A 149 6.66 -17.47 2.40
CA THR A 149 7.10 -17.38 1.01
C THR A 149 5.94 -17.77 0.10
N TYR A 150 5.62 -16.93 -0.89
CA TYR A 150 4.69 -17.25 -1.98
C TYR A 150 5.16 -18.44 -2.85
N SER A 151 6.28 -19.07 -2.48
CA SER A 151 6.87 -20.27 -3.08
C SER A 151 6.61 -21.55 -2.27
N GLY A 152 5.71 -21.52 -1.28
CA GLY A 152 5.12 -22.74 -0.71
C GLY A 152 5.93 -23.42 0.39
N SER A 153 6.65 -22.67 1.24
CA SER A 153 7.20 -23.30 2.44
C SER A 153 6.07 -23.70 3.40
N GLY A 154 5.95 -24.99 3.71
CA GLY A 154 5.01 -25.52 4.71
C GLY A 154 5.36 -25.13 6.15
N ALA A 155 6.42 -24.35 6.37
CA ALA A 155 6.95 -24.02 7.69
C ALA A 155 5.93 -23.27 8.57
N THR A 156 5.11 -22.41 7.96
CA THR A 156 4.06 -21.67 8.66
C THR A 156 2.71 -22.37 8.61
N LEU A 157 2.51 -23.41 7.79
CA LEU A 157 1.22 -24.09 7.71
C LEU A 157 0.88 -24.72 9.08
N ARG A 158 -0.33 -24.48 9.56
CA ARG A 158 -0.83 -25.04 10.81
C ARG A 158 -2.03 -25.95 10.60
N SER A 159 -2.94 -25.58 9.71
CA SER A 159 -4.12 -26.40 9.41
C SER A 159 -4.72 -26.07 8.05
N TYR A 160 -5.46 -27.01 7.48
CA TYR A 160 -6.40 -26.73 6.40
C TYR A 160 -7.78 -26.40 6.97
N ILE A 161 -8.52 -25.56 6.28
CA ILE A 161 -9.92 -25.28 6.65
C ILE A 161 -10.78 -26.45 6.19
N THR A 162 -11.60 -26.97 7.11
CA THR A 162 -12.31 -28.24 6.94
C THR A 162 -13.78 -28.08 6.54
N ALA A 163 -14.35 -26.88 6.66
CA ALA A 163 -15.71 -26.58 6.25
C ALA A 163 -15.81 -25.15 5.69
N ASN A 164 -16.84 -24.91 4.86
CA ASN A 164 -17.12 -23.57 4.37
C ASN A 164 -17.48 -22.62 5.51
N ALA A 165 -17.12 -21.35 5.36
CA ALA A 165 -17.58 -20.27 6.24
C ALA A 165 -18.05 -19.10 5.37
N GLU A 166 -19.06 -18.37 5.82
CA GLU A 166 -19.60 -17.23 5.10
C GLU A 166 -18.90 -15.93 5.50
N ARG A 167 -18.82 -14.97 4.57
CA ARG A 167 -18.48 -13.59 4.88
C ARG A 167 -19.34 -13.07 6.05
N GLY A 168 -18.73 -12.41 7.03
CA GLY A 168 -19.40 -11.99 8.27
C GLY A 168 -19.27 -13.00 9.42
N SER A 169 -18.89 -14.26 9.17
CA SER A 169 -18.57 -15.19 10.26
C SER A 169 -17.26 -14.81 10.93
N ASN A 170 -17.14 -15.00 12.24
CA ASN A 170 -15.87 -14.95 12.97
C ASN A 170 -15.39 -16.35 13.40
N THR A 171 -16.07 -17.41 12.99
CA THR A 171 -15.74 -18.80 13.34
C THR A 171 -15.29 -19.55 12.10
N VAL A 172 -14.15 -20.24 12.20
CA VAL A 172 -13.53 -21.00 11.11
C VAL A 172 -13.28 -22.43 11.56
N SER A 173 -13.79 -23.40 10.79
CA SER A 173 -13.61 -24.83 11.07
C SER A 173 -12.22 -25.30 10.65
N VAL A 174 -11.40 -25.69 11.63
CA VAL A 174 -9.99 -26.07 11.46
C VAL A 174 -9.57 -27.05 12.55
N ASN A 175 -8.50 -27.79 12.29
CA ASN A 175 -7.81 -28.55 13.32
C ASN A 175 -6.60 -27.75 13.84
N LEU A 176 -6.79 -26.93 14.87
CA LEU A 176 -5.75 -26.09 15.49
C LEU A 176 -5.81 -26.17 17.02
N GLN A 177 -4.67 -25.98 17.68
CA GLN A 177 -4.54 -26.03 19.15
C GLN A 177 -3.81 -24.82 19.78
N VAL A 178 -3.24 -23.93 18.97
CA VAL A 178 -2.46 -22.78 19.46
C VAL A 178 -3.25 -21.49 19.28
N ASP A 179 -3.37 -20.73 20.37
CA ASP A 179 -3.94 -19.39 20.36
C ASP A 179 -2.86 -18.37 19.99
N GLN A 180 -3.02 -17.75 18.82
CA GLN A 180 -2.07 -16.80 18.27
C GLN A 180 -2.70 -15.97 17.16
N TRP A 181 -1.93 -15.01 16.65
CA TRP A 181 -2.21 -14.44 15.34
C TRP A 181 -2.07 -15.51 14.25
N VAL A 182 -2.95 -15.43 13.27
CA VAL A 182 -2.95 -16.33 12.12
C VAL A 182 -3.13 -15.57 10.83
N ARG A 183 -2.71 -16.20 9.74
CA ARG A 183 -3.03 -15.80 8.38
C ARG A 183 -3.84 -16.90 7.70
N ILE A 184 -5.03 -16.57 7.22
CA ILE A 184 -5.83 -17.44 6.36
C ILE A 184 -5.53 -17.09 4.91
N THR A 185 -5.22 -18.09 4.07
CA THR A 185 -5.01 -17.86 2.64
C THR A 185 -5.74 -18.88 1.78
N ALA A 186 -6.00 -18.52 0.53
CA ALA A 186 -6.41 -19.43 -0.51
C ALA A 186 -5.88 -18.99 -1.88
N SER A 187 -5.83 -19.94 -2.78
CA SER A 187 -5.31 -19.81 -4.14
C SER A 187 -6.40 -20.15 -5.15
N ASP A 188 -6.27 -19.58 -6.36
CA ASP A 188 -7.18 -19.93 -7.43
C ASP A 188 -6.96 -21.36 -7.92
N GLN A 189 -8.04 -21.91 -8.47
CA GLN A 189 -8.03 -23.21 -9.12
C GLN A 189 -7.08 -23.24 -10.32
N LEU A 190 -6.45 -24.40 -10.53
CA LEU A 190 -5.50 -24.59 -11.62
C LEU A 190 -6.16 -24.37 -12.99
N LYS A 191 -5.36 -23.96 -13.98
CA LYS A 191 -5.80 -23.82 -15.36
C LYS A 191 -6.43 -25.14 -15.84
N GLY A 192 -7.61 -25.03 -16.47
CA GLY A 192 -8.39 -26.17 -16.93
C GLY A 192 -9.50 -26.61 -15.96
N ASN A 193 -9.46 -26.22 -14.68
CA ASN A 193 -10.58 -26.46 -13.77
C ASN A 193 -11.70 -25.43 -14.01
N ALA A 194 -12.92 -25.93 -14.20
CA ALA A 194 -14.08 -25.12 -14.54
C ALA A 194 -14.89 -24.62 -13.32
N LYS A 195 -14.73 -25.23 -12.14
CA LYS A 195 -15.50 -24.92 -10.93
C LYS A 195 -14.62 -24.31 -9.84
N GLY A 196 -15.23 -23.60 -8.89
CA GLY A 196 -14.56 -23.09 -7.69
C GLY A 196 -13.46 -22.06 -7.94
N LYS A 197 -13.58 -21.25 -8.99
CA LYS A 197 -12.59 -20.20 -9.28
C LYS A 197 -12.73 -19.06 -8.27
N LEU A 198 -11.77 -18.95 -7.37
CA LEU A 198 -11.64 -17.85 -6.41
C LEU A 198 -11.63 -16.50 -7.13
N VAL A 199 -10.97 -16.39 -8.29
CA VAL A 199 -10.98 -15.14 -9.07
C VAL A 199 -12.39 -14.73 -9.49
N ALA A 200 -13.26 -15.67 -9.88
CA ALA A 200 -14.64 -15.36 -10.26
C ALA A 200 -15.43 -14.85 -9.06
N TYR A 201 -15.26 -15.49 -7.90
CA TYR A 201 -15.86 -15.07 -6.63
C TYR A 201 -15.43 -13.65 -6.23
N LEU A 202 -14.15 -13.29 -6.37
CA LEU A 202 -13.66 -11.93 -6.09
C LEU A 202 -14.24 -10.86 -7.03
N TYR A 203 -14.77 -11.25 -8.19
CA TYR A 203 -15.56 -10.39 -9.09
C TYR A 203 -17.08 -10.61 -8.94
N GLY A 204 -17.51 -11.25 -7.85
CA GLY A 204 -18.90 -11.41 -7.42
C GLY A 204 -19.69 -12.40 -8.27
N ASP A 205 -19.00 -13.29 -8.99
CA ASP A 205 -19.59 -14.27 -9.93
C ASP A 205 -20.47 -13.64 -11.04
N LYS A 206 -20.40 -12.31 -11.21
CA LYS A 206 -21.22 -11.53 -12.16
C LYS A 206 -20.43 -11.11 -13.39
N LEU A 207 -19.14 -10.79 -13.23
CA LEU A 207 -18.30 -10.34 -14.32
C LEU A 207 -17.63 -11.54 -14.99
N LYS A 208 -17.65 -11.59 -16.33
CA LYS A 208 -17.03 -12.66 -17.11
C LYS A 208 -15.73 -12.17 -17.75
N SER A 209 -14.65 -12.93 -17.59
CA SER A 209 -13.38 -12.72 -18.28
C SER A 209 -12.65 -14.05 -18.46
N SER A 210 -11.58 -14.08 -19.26
CA SER A 210 -10.71 -15.26 -19.31
C SER A 210 -9.84 -15.36 -18.05
N TRP A 211 -9.51 -14.22 -17.44
CA TRP A 211 -8.58 -14.10 -16.31
C TRP A 211 -7.27 -14.88 -16.53
N SER A 212 -6.78 -14.96 -17.76
CA SER A 212 -5.69 -15.87 -18.15
C SER A 212 -4.41 -15.70 -17.34
N ASP A 213 -4.19 -14.50 -16.77
CA ASP A 213 -3.05 -14.18 -15.90
C ASP A 213 -3.32 -14.44 -14.42
N LEU A 214 -4.59 -14.57 -14.01
CA LEU A 214 -4.99 -14.80 -12.62
C LEU A 214 -5.37 -16.26 -12.34
N VAL A 215 -5.83 -17.00 -13.35
CA VAL A 215 -6.21 -18.41 -13.16
C VAL A 215 -5.00 -19.22 -12.71
N GLY A 216 -5.18 -19.93 -11.60
CA GLY A 216 -4.14 -20.74 -10.95
C GLY A 216 -3.13 -19.95 -10.12
N LYS A 217 -3.35 -18.64 -9.88
CA LYS A 217 -2.46 -17.86 -9.01
C LYS A 217 -2.62 -18.22 -7.54
N ASP A 218 -1.50 -18.15 -6.82
CA ASP A 218 -1.45 -18.43 -5.40
C ASP A 218 -1.78 -17.21 -4.53
N HIS A 219 -2.29 -17.47 -3.32
CA HIS A 219 -2.50 -16.50 -2.25
C HIS A 219 -3.25 -15.24 -2.72
N MET A 220 -4.38 -15.45 -3.40
CA MET A 220 -5.27 -14.36 -3.86
C MET A 220 -6.01 -13.69 -2.72
N ILE A 221 -6.22 -14.43 -1.62
CA ILE A 221 -6.74 -13.89 -0.38
C ILE A 221 -5.73 -14.11 0.74
N GLN A 222 -5.63 -13.12 1.61
CA GLN A 222 -4.83 -13.16 2.83
C GLN A 222 -5.64 -12.44 3.90
N PHE A 223 -6.06 -13.13 4.95
CA PHE A 223 -6.75 -12.54 6.10
C PHE A 223 -5.89 -12.72 7.33
N LEU A 224 -5.56 -11.63 8.01
CA LEU A 224 -4.74 -11.64 9.22
C LEU A 224 -5.66 -11.32 10.38
N ALA A 225 -5.76 -12.21 11.37
CA ALA A 225 -6.62 -12.06 12.54
C ALA A 225 -5.98 -12.72 13.75
N LYS A 226 -6.39 -12.30 14.95
CA LYS A 226 -6.03 -12.96 16.21
C LYS A 226 -7.06 -14.03 16.54
N VAL A 227 -6.61 -15.19 16.97
CA VAL A 227 -7.48 -16.19 17.60
C VAL A 227 -7.91 -15.67 18.98
N THR A 228 -9.19 -15.83 19.31
CA THR A 228 -9.78 -15.42 20.60
C THR A 228 -10.43 -16.59 21.34
N GLY A 229 -10.66 -17.70 20.64
CA GLY A 229 -11.19 -18.93 21.20
C GLY A 229 -10.83 -20.13 20.35
N ILE A 230 -10.66 -21.29 20.99
CA ILE A 230 -10.36 -22.57 20.32
C ILE A 230 -11.34 -23.62 20.84
N THR A 231 -12.05 -24.24 19.91
CA THR A 231 -12.71 -25.52 20.15
C THR A 231 -11.77 -26.59 19.61
N PRO A 232 -11.07 -27.35 20.49
CA PRO A 232 -9.97 -28.21 20.09
C PRO A 232 -10.30 -29.11 18.91
N ASN A 233 -9.41 -29.13 17.92
CA ASN A 233 -9.49 -29.93 16.70
C ASN A 233 -10.77 -29.71 15.85
N THR A 234 -11.53 -28.65 16.12
CA THR A 234 -12.85 -28.43 15.52
C THR A 234 -12.94 -27.05 14.87
N ALA A 235 -12.66 -25.98 15.62
CA ALA A 235 -12.83 -24.61 15.16
C ALA A 235 -11.98 -23.61 15.95
N ILE A 236 -11.79 -22.44 15.36
CA ILE A 236 -11.26 -21.24 16.01
C ILE A 236 -12.25 -20.09 15.88
N THR A 237 -12.27 -19.21 16.88
CA THR A 237 -12.94 -17.91 16.84
C THR A 237 -11.90 -16.82 16.62
N LEU A 238 -12.18 -15.87 15.73
CA LEU A 238 -11.32 -14.76 15.35
C LEU A 238 -11.78 -13.46 16.03
N ASP A 239 -10.86 -12.50 16.16
CA ASP A 239 -11.13 -11.16 16.69
C ASP A 239 -11.91 -10.24 15.72
N GLN A 240 -12.11 -10.66 14.48
CA GLN A 240 -12.87 -9.95 13.46
C GLN A 240 -13.56 -10.91 12.50
N GLU A 241 -14.62 -10.40 11.87
CA GLU A 241 -15.41 -11.11 10.88
C GLU A 241 -14.66 -11.29 9.57
N LEU A 242 -14.94 -12.39 8.88
CA LEU A 242 -14.36 -12.70 7.59
C LEU A 242 -14.83 -11.68 6.52
N PRO A 243 -13.92 -11.04 5.78
CA PRO A 243 -14.27 -10.08 4.73
C PRO A 243 -14.80 -10.75 3.44
N TYR A 244 -14.71 -12.07 3.36
CA TYR A 244 -15.15 -12.93 2.25
C TYR A 244 -15.50 -14.34 2.77
N ASP A 245 -16.22 -15.10 1.96
CA ASP A 245 -16.46 -16.53 2.20
C ASP A 245 -15.13 -17.28 2.26
N LEU A 246 -15.13 -18.43 2.93
CA LEU A 246 -14.10 -19.45 2.80
C LEU A 246 -14.78 -20.67 2.18
N ARG A 247 -14.35 -21.06 0.98
CA ARG A 247 -14.92 -22.22 0.27
C ARG A 247 -13.87 -23.31 0.16
N THR A 248 -14.16 -24.50 0.69
CA THR A 248 -13.23 -25.65 0.69
C THR A 248 -12.93 -26.17 -0.72
N GLU A 249 -13.72 -25.77 -1.72
CA GLU A 249 -13.40 -25.97 -3.13
C GLU A 249 -12.24 -25.10 -3.62
N TRP A 250 -11.78 -24.10 -2.90
CA TRP A 250 -10.62 -23.29 -3.28
C TRP A 250 -9.31 -24.04 -3.00
N ARG A 251 -8.30 -23.79 -3.83
CA ARG A 251 -7.03 -24.48 -3.71
C ARG A 251 -6.24 -23.93 -2.53
N ALA A 252 -5.64 -24.84 -1.74
CA ALA A 252 -4.77 -24.48 -0.61
C ALA A 252 -5.43 -23.50 0.37
N LEU A 253 -6.73 -23.70 0.66
CA LEU A 253 -7.42 -22.95 1.70
C LEU A 253 -6.90 -23.40 3.09
N SER A 254 -6.10 -22.56 3.72
CA SER A 254 -5.32 -22.94 4.92
C SER A 254 -5.11 -21.81 5.91
N VAL A 255 -4.78 -22.19 7.13
CA VAL A 255 -4.35 -21.33 8.24
C VAL A 255 -2.85 -21.49 8.44
N HIS A 256 -2.17 -20.35 8.53
CA HIS A 256 -0.74 -20.24 8.73
C HIS A 256 -0.42 -19.43 9.97
N ASP A 257 0.72 -19.75 10.57
CA ASP A 257 1.36 -18.95 11.61
C ASP A 257 1.84 -17.62 11.02
N TRP A 258 1.39 -16.53 11.62
CA TRP A 258 1.79 -15.19 11.26
C TRP A 258 1.50 -14.29 12.45
N SER A 259 2.41 -13.37 12.79
CA SER A 259 2.08 -12.29 13.73
C SER A 259 2.76 -10.99 13.30
N PRO A 260 2.20 -9.82 13.66
CA PRO A 260 2.88 -8.56 13.43
C PRO A 260 4.24 -8.51 14.15
N ALA A 261 4.37 -9.16 15.31
CA ALA A 261 5.60 -9.25 16.09
C ALA A 261 6.73 -9.99 15.34
N ALA A 262 6.39 -11.02 14.57
CA ALA A 262 7.34 -11.79 13.77
C ALA A 262 7.64 -11.15 12.40
N ALA A 263 6.87 -10.13 11.99
CA ALA A 263 7.10 -9.39 10.77
C ALA A 263 8.09 -8.23 11.00
N SER A 264 8.77 -7.85 9.92
CA SER A 264 9.46 -6.56 9.82
C SER A 264 8.46 -5.42 10.01
N GLN A 265 8.73 -4.51 10.94
CA GLN A 265 7.76 -3.48 11.35
C GLN A 265 8.41 -2.20 11.83
N GLU A 266 7.61 -1.17 12.13
CA GLU A 266 8.13 0.13 12.58
C GLU A 266 9.14 0.72 11.59
N MET A 267 8.88 0.51 10.31
CA MET A 267 9.69 0.99 9.20
C MET A 267 9.03 2.18 8.51
N GLY A 268 9.85 3.00 7.87
CA GLY A 268 9.39 4.05 6.99
C GLY A 268 10.04 5.39 7.31
N MET A 269 9.29 6.48 7.17
CA MET A 269 9.88 7.81 7.23
C MET A 269 8.92 8.89 7.73
N ALA A 270 9.46 9.91 8.37
CA ALA A 270 8.66 11.03 8.83
C ALA A 270 9.38 12.37 8.68
N ASP A 271 8.60 13.42 8.46
CA ASP A 271 9.01 14.81 8.61
C ASP A 271 10.21 15.21 7.73
N LEU A 272 10.18 14.84 6.45
CA LEU A 272 11.24 15.15 5.48
C LEU A 272 10.75 15.12 4.01
N SER A 273 11.57 15.62 3.09
CA SER A 273 11.32 15.56 1.65
C SER A 273 12.26 14.60 0.91
N ILE A 274 11.79 13.95 -0.16
CA ILE A 274 12.61 13.31 -1.19
C ILE A 274 12.58 14.16 -2.45
N GLU A 275 13.74 14.44 -3.04
CA GLU A 275 13.86 15.28 -4.25
C GLU A 275 14.75 14.62 -5.30
N PHE A 276 14.30 14.66 -6.56
CA PHE A 276 15.07 14.25 -7.73
C PHE A 276 15.47 15.47 -8.59
N PRO A 277 16.56 15.38 -9.39
CA PRO A 277 17.00 16.46 -10.27
C PRO A 277 15.95 16.82 -11.32
N ASN A 278 16.10 18.02 -11.90
CA ASN A 278 15.35 18.36 -13.10
C ASN A 278 15.82 17.50 -14.28
N SER A 279 14.99 16.54 -14.67
CA SER A 279 15.24 15.59 -15.76
C SER A 279 14.55 15.96 -17.07
N GLY A 280 13.96 17.15 -17.16
CA GLY A 280 13.04 17.54 -18.24
C GLY A 280 11.66 16.87 -18.12
N PRO A 281 10.83 16.97 -19.18
CA PRO A 281 9.50 16.38 -19.21
C PRO A 281 9.49 14.89 -18.86
N TYR A 282 8.39 14.43 -18.27
CA TYR A 282 8.14 13.01 -18.02
C TYR A 282 8.18 12.25 -19.35
N PRO A 283 9.01 11.19 -19.48
CA PRO A 283 9.21 10.48 -20.75
C PRO A 283 7.97 9.73 -21.26
N GLY A 284 6.95 9.57 -20.40
CA GLY A 284 5.68 8.91 -20.71
C GLY A 284 5.53 7.54 -20.05
N HIS A 285 4.28 7.06 -20.02
CA HIS A 285 3.89 5.80 -19.40
C HIS A 285 4.76 4.62 -19.88
N PHE A 286 5.35 3.89 -18.93
CA PHE A 286 6.26 2.75 -19.10
C PHE A 286 7.66 3.08 -19.64
N LYS A 287 8.05 4.36 -19.61
CA LYS A 287 9.36 4.86 -20.10
C LYS A 287 10.19 5.53 -18.99
N GLU A 288 9.85 5.27 -17.74
CA GLU A 288 10.43 5.88 -16.55
C GLU A 288 11.95 5.64 -16.51
N LYS A 289 12.70 6.67 -16.10
CA LYS A 289 14.14 6.54 -15.85
C LYS A 289 14.39 5.88 -14.48
N GLY A 290 13.39 5.95 -13.60
CA GLY A 290 13.43 5.36 -12.26
C GLY A 290 13.87 6.37 -11.22
N TYR A 291 13.36 7.60 -11.33
CA TYR A 291 13.29 8.53 -10.20
C TYR A 291 12.15 8.10 -9.26
N ASN A 292 12.31 6.90 -8.69
CA ASN A 292 11.30 6.27 -7.85
C ASN A 292 11.64 6.55 -6.39
N ALA A 293 10.74 7.14 -5.60
CA ALA A 293 11.07 7.66 -4.27
C ALA A 293 11.12 6.55 -3.21
N LEU A 294 9.96 6.10 -2.75
CA LEU A 294 9.81 5.22 -1.59
C LEU A 294 9.16 3.90 -1.98
N PHE A 295 9.80 2.79 -1.64
CA PHE A 295 9.24 1.46 -1.78
C PHE A 295 9.21 0.74 -0.43
N ILE A 296 8.02 0.32 -0.01
CA ILE A 296 7.79 -0.43 1.22
C ILE A 296 7.28 -1.81 0.82
N ASN A 297 8.01 -2.87 1.16
CA ASN A 297 7.71 -4.23 0.72
C ASN A 297 7.83 -5.24 1.85
N MET A 298 6.80 -6.08 2.05
CA MET A 298 6.79 -7.16 3.06
C MET A 298 6.98 -6.66 4.50
N VAL A 299 6.34 -5.55 4.87
CA VAL A 299 6.37 -5.02 6.24
C VAL A 299 4.98 -4.93 6.85
N ALA A 300 4.90 -4.93 8.18
CA ALA A 300 3.70 -4.65 8.94
C ALA A 300 3.86 -3.36 9.77
N ASN A 301 2.78 -2.78 10.30
CA ASN A 301 2.82 -1.71 11.30
C ASN A 301 3.85 -0.61 10.97
N SER A 302 3.78 -0.07 9.76
CA SER A 302 4.80 0.83 9.20
C SER A 302 4.15 2.06 8.60
N PHE A 303 4.89 3.15 8.44
CA PHE A 303 4.27 4.41 8.06
C PHE A 303 5.17 5.37 7.30
N ALA A 304 4.54 6.26 6.53
CA ALA A 304 5.15 7.50 6.09
C ALA A 304 4.29 8.68 6.58
N ARG A 305 4.90 9.67 7.21
CA ARG A 305 4.18 10.83 7.78
C ARG A 305 4.82 12.15 7.38
N ASN A 306 4.03 13.11 6.90
CA ASN A 306 4.52 14.47 6.64
C ASN A 306 5.72 14.46 5.67
N VAL A 307 5.49 13.90 4.49
CA VAL A 307 6.52 13.67 3.47
C VAL A 307 6.16 14.40 2.18
N ARG A 308 7.13 15.09 1.60
CA ARG A 308 7.00 15.61 0.23
C ARG A 308 7.91 14.84 -0.73
N VAL A 309 7.36 14.49 -1.88
CA VAL A 309 8.11 13.89 -2.98
C VAL A 309 8.11 14.83 -4.17
N LEU A 310 9.32 15.20 -4.62
CA LEU A 310 9.53 16.15 -5.69
C LEU A 310 10.16 15.49 -6.92
N ASN A 311 9.55 15.74 -8.08
CA ASN A 311 10.08 15.36 -9.40
C ASN A 311 10.24 13.84 -9.61
N ALA A 312 9.37 13.03 -9.00
CA ALA A 312 9.43 11.57 -9.10
C ALA A 312 8.76 11.04 -10.38
N ASP A 313 9.28 9.90 -10.86
CA ASP A 313 8.60 9.03 -11.82
C ASP A 313 7.60 8.12 -11.11
N TYR A 314 7.89 7.72 -9.87
CA TYR A 314 7.05 6.88 -9.02
C TYR A 314 7.23 7.33 -7.57
N SER A 315 6.19 7.83 -6.91
CA SER A 315 6.39 8.41 -5.58
C SER A 315 6.44 7.35 -4.48
N LEU A 316 5.36 6.61 -4.25
CA LEU A 316 5.25 5.63 -3.18
C LEU A 316 4.68 4.31 -3.70
N LEU A 317 5.30 3.19 -3.34
CA LEU A 317 4.74 1.85 -3.55
C LEU A 317 4.73 1.08 -2.24
N LEU A 318 3.56 0.58 -1.85
CA LEU A 318 3.39 -0.41 -0.79
C LEU A 318 3.06 -1.75 -1.43
N GLN A 319 3.94 -2.73 -1.24
CA GLN A 319 3.75 -4.07 -1.77
C GLN A 319 3.74 -5.10 -0.63
N ARG A 320 2.76 -6.01 -0.64
CA ARG A 320 2.68 -7.11 0.36
C ARG A 320 2.85 -6.62 1.80
N SER A 321 2.25 -5.48 2.11
CA SER A 321 2.41 -4.82 3.40
C SER A 321 1.05 -4.68 4.09
N TYR A 322 1.09 -4.61 5.42
CA TYR A 322 -0.09 -4.82 6.27
C TYR A 322 -0.13 -3.79 7.40
N PHE A 323 -1.31 -3.26 7.72
CA PHE A 323 -1.46 -2.31 8.84
C PHE A 323 -0.51 -1.10 8.70
N CYS A 324 -0.46 -0.49 7.51
CA CYS A 324 0.44 0.64 7.22
C CYS A 324 -0.32 1.93 6.99
N THR A 325 0.20 3.06 7.47
CA THR A 325 -0.39 4.39 7.25
C THR A 325 0.53 5.33 6.46
N MET A 326 0.05 5.85 5.34
CA MET A 326 0.65 6.96 4.61
C MET A 326 -0.17 8.21 4.91
N SER A 327 0.38 9.16 5.68
CA SER A 327 -0.34 10.33 6.17
C SER A 327 0.39 11.63 5.80
N ASN A 328 -0.36 12.64 5.36
CA ASN A 328 0.17 13.96 5.01
C ASN A 328 1.30 13.85 3.97
N ILE A 329 0.96 13.31 2.79
CA ILE A 329 1.90 13.11 1.68
C ILE A 329 1.63 14.15 0.60
N VAL A 330 2.68 14.84 0.17
CA VAL A 330 2.61 15.85 -0.90
C VAL A 330 3.42 15.37 -2.10
N ILE A 331 2.76 15.21 -3.24
CA ILE A 331 3.42 14.87 -4.52
C ILE A 331 3.39 16.10 -5.42
N ASP A 332 4.57 16.59 -5.78
CA ASP A 332 4.72 17.88 -6.45
C ASP A 332 5.93 17.90 -7.40
N THR A 333 6.03 18.97 -8.20
CA THR A 333 7.18 19.21 -9.08
C THR A 333 7.71 20.62 -8.91
N THR A 334 9.02 20.77 -9.09
CA THR A 334 9.70 22.06 -9.06
C THR A 334 9.81 22.71 -10.43
N TYR A 335 9.33 22.03 -11.47
CA TYR A 335 9.32 22.46 -12.87
C TYR A 335 8.21 21.73 -13.64
N ASN A 336 7.88 22.21 -14.85
CA ASN A 336 6.86 21.57 -15.69
C ASN A 336 7.36 20.23 -16.23
N ARG A 337 6.67 19.14 -15.87
CA ARG A 337 6.96 17.78 -16.35
C ARG A 337 6.01 17.30 -17.44
N GLY A 338 4.99 18.08 -17.80
CA GLY A 338 3.97 17.72 -18.80
C GLY A 338 2.59 17.54 -18.19
N ALA A 339 1.66 17.02 -19.00
CA ALA A 339 0.28 16.76 -18.57
C ALA A 339 0.21 15.69 -17.48
N ASP A 340 1.06 14.65 -17.59
CA ASP A 340 1.40 13.73 -16.52
C ASP A 340 2.84 14.03 -16.08
N ALA A 341 3.08 14.08 -14.78
CA ALA A 341 4.38 14.34 -14.18
C ALA A 341 5.15 13.06 -13.79
N GLY A 342 4.46 11.93 -13.71
CA GLY A 342 5.03 10.63 -13.38
C GLY A 342 4.01 9.51 -13.60
N HIS A 343 4.41 8.28 -13.32
CA HIS A 343 3.63 7.08 -13.55
C HIS A 343 2.61 6.85 -12.43
N HIS A 344 3.10 6.67 -11.20
CA HIS A 344 2.26 6.38 -10.04
C HIS A 344 2.57 7.35 -8.89
N GLY A 345 1.51 7.88 -8.29
CA GLY A 345 1.60 8.64 -7.06
C GLY A 345 1.81 7.70 -5.87
N ILE A 346 0.73 7.10 -5.38
CA ILE A 346 0.76 6.11 -4.30
C ILE A 346 0.10 4.82 -4.79
N SER A 347 0.86 3.73 -4.81
CA SER A 347 0.36 2.42 -5.24
C SER A 347 0.34 1.43 -4.10
N ILE A 348 -0.71 0.62 -4.05
CA ILE A 348 -0.83 -0.53 -3.18
C ILE A 348 -0.94 -1.78 -4.05
N ALA A 349 -0.11 -2.79 -3.79
CA ALA A 349 -0.17 -4.08 -4.48
C ALA A 349 -0.05 -5.23 -3.48
N ARG A 350 -1.02 -6.15 -3.47
CA ARG A 350 -1.05 -7.34 -2.59
C ARG A 350 -1.00 -7.00 -1.09
N GLY A 351 -1.32 -5.76 -0.73
CA GLY A 351 -1.39 -5.30 0.65
C GLY A 351 -2.81 -5.33 1.19
N ARG A 352 -2.95 -5.26 2.52
CA ARG A 352 -4.25 -5.09 3.17
C ARG A 352 -4.21 -4.25 4.43
N ASP A 353 -5.37 -3.73 4.81
CA ASP A 353 -5.55 -2.87 5.98
C ASP A 353 -4.60 -1.67 5.95
N ILE A 354 -4.54 -1.00 4.81
CA ILE A 354 -3.66 0.16 4.58
C ILE A 354 -4.49 1.43 4.62
N LEU A 355 -3.99 2.47 5.30
CA LEU A 355 -4.60 3.79 5.32
C LEU A 355 -3.73 4.78 4.55
N ILE A 356 -4.28 5.37 3.50
CA ILE A 356 -3.75 6.55 2.82
C ILE A 356 -4.63 7.73 3.22
N THR A 357 -4.06 8.73 3.87
CA THR A 357 -4.83 9.86 4.42
C THR A 357 -4.12 11.19 4.25
N ASP A 358 -4.88 12.25 4.03
CA ASP A 358 -4.36 13.63 3.97
C ASP A 358 -3.33 13.83 2.84
N CYS A 359 -3.59 13.27 1.66
CA CYS A 359 -2.66 13.34 0.54
C CYS A 359 -3.02 14.44 -0.46
N VAL A 360 -2.02 15.16 -0.96
CA VAL A 360 -2.19 16.21 -1.97
C VAL A 360 -1.34 15.92 -3.20
N PHE A 361 -1.98 15.72 -4.34
CA PHE A 361 -1.35 15.53 -5.64
C PHE A 361 -1.37 16.86 -6.39
N LYS A 362 -0.29 17.64 -6.26
CA LYS A 362 -0.12 18.92 -6.97
C LYS A 362 0.34 18.70 -8.41
N ALA A 363 1.04 17.60 -8.65
CA ALA A 363 1.49 17.18 -9.96
C ALA A 363 0.72 15.91 -10.40
N PRO A 364 -0.08 15.98 -11.48
CA PRO A 364 -0.86 14.83 -11.96
C PRO A 364 0.06 13.64 -12.29
N GLN A 365 -0.30 12.44 -11.85
CA GLN A 365 0.37 11.21 -12.23
C GLN A 365 -0.51 10.46 -13.24
N VAL A 366 0.05 9.54 -14.04
CA VAL A 366 -0.78 8.65 -14.88
C VAL A 366 -1.82 7.93 -14.01
N HIS A 367 -1.38 7.52 -12.81
CA HIS A 367 -2.19 6.94 -11.75
C HIS A 367 -1.90 7.65 -10.42
N ASP A 368 -2.82 8.45 -9.87
CA ASP A 368 -2.53 9.17 -8.61
C ASP A 368 -2.53 8.20 -7.42
N VAL A 369 -3.61 7.44 -7.26
CA VAL A 369 -3.70 6.38 -6.25
C VAL A 369 -4.12 5.08 -6.92
N THR A 370 -3.34 4.02 -6.71
CA THR A 370 -3.55 2.72 -7.36
C THR A 370 -3.87 1.62 -6.35
N PHE A 371 -4.93 0.85 -6.63
CA PHE A 371 -5.27 -0.41 -5.98
C PHE A 371 -5.00 -1.57 -6.95
N ASP A 372 -3.82 -2.16 -6.85
CA ASP A 372 -3.35 -3.23 -7.74
C ASP A 372 -3.34 -4.60 -7.02
N TRP A 373 -3.31 -5.69 -7.78
CA TRP A 373 -3.10 -7.07 -7.32
C TRP A 373 -3.68 -7.43 -5.95
N TYR A 374 -4.93 -7.87 -5.87
CA TYR A 374 -5.53 -8.42 -4.64
C TYR A 374 -5.51 -7.48 -3.43
N THR A 375 -5.30 -6.18 -3.65
CA THR A 375 -5.40 -5.19 -2.59
C THR A 375 -6.80 -5.20 -2.00
N THR A 376 -6.88 -5.30 -0.68
CA THR A 376 -8.14 -5.38 0.07
C THR A 376 -8.08 -4.63 1.38
N ALA A 377 -9.22 -4.17 1.89
CA ALA A 377 -9.29 -3.37 3.11
C ALA A 377 -8.36 -2.13 3.11
N ALA A 378 -7.97 -1.64 1.92
CA ALA A 378 -7.25 -0.39 1.82
C ALA A 378 -8.24 0.79 1.83
N VAL A 379 -7.88 1.83 2.56
CA VAL A 379 -8.68 3.05 2.73
C VAL A 379 -7.88 4.22 2.16
N VAL A 380 -8.52 5.00 1.30
CA VAL A 380 -8.02 6.31 0.86
C VAL A 380 -9.02 7.35 1.33
N ARG A 381 -8.58 8.25 2.22
CA ARG A 381 -9.41 9.35 2.72
C ARG A 381 -8.71 10.70 2.65
N ARG A 382 -9.45 11.78 2.48
CA ARG A 382 -8.87 13.15 2.42
C ARG A 382 -7.73 13.27 1.41
N ALA A 383 -7.89 12.63 0.25
CA ALA A 383 -7.01 12.84 -0.89
C ALA A 383 -7.56 13.97 -1.76
N SER A 384 -6.67 14.80 -2.32
CA SER A 384 -7.06 15.90 -3.21
C SER A 384 -6.06 16.11 -4.34
N ALA A 385 -6.56 16.50 -5.50
CA ALA A 385 -5.78 16.87 -6.68
C ALA A 385 -6.51 17.96 -7.48
N THR A 386 -5.86 18.46 -8.54
CA THR A 386 -6.52 19.29 -9.56
C THR A 386 -7.48 18.46 -10.43
N ASP A 387 -7.19 17.18 -10.63
CA ASP A 387 -8.04 16.19 -11.30
C ASP A 387 -7.59 14.80 -10.85
N VAL A 388 -8.20 14.26 -9.79
CA VAL A 388 -7.69 13.04 -9.12
C VAL A 388 -7.98 11.79 -9.95
N ASN A 389 -7.14 10.77 -9.80
CA ASN A 389 -7.37 9.43 -10.33
C ASN A 389 -7.20 8.33 -9.27
N PHE A 390 -8.27 7.58 -9.03
CA PHE A 390 -8.27 6.31 -8.32
C PHE A 390 -8.27 5.17 -9.34
N ASP A 391 -7.09 4.58 -9.53
CA ASP A 391 -6.83 3.48 -10.46
C ASP A 391 -7.09 2.13 -9.79
N PHE A 392 -8.18 1.47 -10.17
CA PHE A 392 -8.43 0.07 -9.80
C PHE A 392 -7.73 -0.81 -10.83
N HIS A 393 -6.42 -0.93 -10.66
CA HIS A 393 -5.53 -1.58 -11.61
C HIS A 393 -5.85 -3.08 -11.67
N ARG A 394 -6.32 -3.55 -12.84
CA ARG A 394 -6.80 -4.93 -13.01
C ARG A 394 -5.89 -5.94 -12.32
N ALA A 395 -6.42 -6.68 -11.35
CA ALA A 395 -5.91 -7.94 -10.82
C ALA A 395 -6.70 -8.28 -9.56
N ALA A 396 -8.03 -8.22 -9.65
CA ALA A 396 -8.96 -8.45 -8.56
C ALA A 396 -8.57 -7.71 -7.26
N SER A 397 -8.39 -6.39 -7.28
CA SER A 397 -8.48 -5.60 -6.04
C SER A 397 -9.96 -5.54 -5.63
N TYR A 398 -10.27 -5.72 -4.35
CA TYR A 398 -11.66 -5.85 -3.85
C TYR A 398 -11.78 -5.32 -2.42
N GLY A 399 -12.97 -4.86 -2.02
CA GLY A 399 -13.22 -4.47 -0.64
C GLY A 399 -12.36 -3.29 -0.16
N ASN A 400 -12.13 -2.29 -1.00
CA ASN A 400 -11.40 -1.06 -0.63
C ASN A 400 -12.38 0.10 -0.50
N LEU A 401 -11.95 1.14 0.22
CA LEU A 401 -12.73 2.33 0.51
C LEU A 401 -12.00 3.57 -0.02
N VAL A 402 -12.69 4.36 -0.82
CA VAL A 402 -12.34 5.76 -1.07
C VAL A 402 -13.41 6.59 -0.37
N THR A 403 -13.05 7.60 0.40
CA THR A 403 -14.04 8.43 1.11
C THR A 403 -13.49 9.83 1.37
N ASP A 404 -14.35 10.84 1.51
CA ASP A 404 -13.94 12.18 1.92
C ASP A 404 -12.79 12.76 1.06
N CYS A 405 -12.86 12.55 -0.27
CA CYS A 405 -11.83 12.96 -1.22
C CYS A 405 -12.32 14.07 -2.14
N HIS A 406 -11.46 15.01 -2.48
CA HIS A 406 -11.78 16.08 -3.42
C HIS A 406 -11.30 15.72 -4.84
N LEU A 407 -12.24 15.44 -5.74
CA LEU A 407 -11.94 14.95 -7.07
C LEU A 407 -11.30 15.98 -8.02
N GLY A 408 -11.41 17.27 -7.70
CA GLY A 408 -10.95 18.34 -8.58
C GLY A 408 -11.87 18.46 -9.81
N ALA A 409 -11.29 18.53 -11.00
CA ALA A 409 -12.04 18.57 -12.25
C ALA A 409 -12.85 17.29 -12.53
N SER A 410 -12.55 16.18 -11.84
CA SER A 410 -13.27 14.91 -11.92
C SER A 410 -13.41 14.35 -13.35
N LYS A 411 -12.42 14.55 -14.21
CA LYS A 411 -12.41 14.03 -15.59
C LYS A 411 -11.86 12.61 -15.68
N ARG A 412 -11.15 12.14 -14.65
CA ARG A 412 -10.52 10.82 -14.61
C ARG A 412 -10.61 10.04 -13.27
N PRO A 413 -11.59 10.26 -12.38
CA PRO A 413 -11.57 9.70 -11.02
C PRO A 413 -11.47 8.18 -10.97
N PHE A 414 -11.96 7.46 -11.98
CA PHE A 414 -11.92 5.99 -12.04
C PHE A 414 -11.29 5.44 -13.32
N LYS A 415 -10.54 6.27 -14.05
CA LYS A 415 -9.80 5.83 -15.24
C LYS A 415 -8.74 4.81 -14.81
N SER A 416 -9.00 3.53 -15.06
CA SER A 416 -8.20 2.44 -14.53
C SER A 416 -7.36 1.74 -15.61
N GLY A 417 -6.21 1.21 -15.21
CA GLY A 417 -5.22 0.54 -16.03
C GLY A 417 -5.18 -0.98 -15.84
N GLY A 418 -4.02 -1.56 -16.15
CA GLY A 418 -3.76 -3.00 -16.03
C GLY A 418 -4.01 -3.80 -17.30
N SER A 419 -3.33 -4.95 -17.41
CA SER A 419 -3.44 -5.83 -18.59
C SER A 419 -4.84 -6.43 -18.71
N LYS A 420 -5.41 -6.46 -19.92
CA LYS A 420 -6.73 -7.05 -20.21
C LYS A 420 -6.87 -8.50 -19.75
N SER A 421 -5.77 -9.25 -19.75
CA SER A 421 -5.68 -10.65 -19.27
C SER A 421 -5.95 -10.81 -17.76
N ARG A 422 -5.96 -9.72 -16.99
CA ARG A 422 -6.14 -9.72 -15.53
C ARG A 422 -7.58 -9.44 -15.07
N GLY A 423 -8.57 -9.64 -15.95
CA GLY A 423 -9.98 -9.44 -15.60
C GLY A 423 -10.40 -7.97 -15.60
N PRO A 424 -11.65 -7.67 -15.18
CA PRO A 424 -12.17 -6.31 -15.03
C PRO A 424 -11.30 -5.42 -14.10
N TYR A 425 -11.47 -4.09 -14.19
CA TYR A 425 -10.69 -3.14 -13.41
C TYR A 425 -10.79 -3.38 -11.89
N ALA A 426 -12.00 -3.48 -11.36
CA ALA A 426 -12.24 -3.69 -9.94
C ALA A 426 -12.98 -5.01 -9.66
N GLY A 427 -12.60 -5.67 -8.57
CA GLY A 427 -13.37 -6.72 -7.92
C GLY A 427 -14.56 -6.19 -7.12
N SER A 428 -15.21 -7.08 -6.38
CA SER A 428 -16.39 -6.79 -5.57
C SER A 428 -16.09 -5.89 -4.36
N TRP A 429 -17.16 -5.34 -3.78
CA TRP A 429 -17.14 -4.59 -2.50
C TRP A 429 -16.29 -3.32 -2.47
N GLN A 430 -15.90 -2.76 -3.62
CA GLN A 430 -15.34 -1.41 -3.64
C GLN A 430 -16.40 -0.41 -3.17
N THR A 431 -16.00 0.51 -2.29
CA THR A 431 -16.86 1.53 -1.68
C THR A 431 -16.26 2.92 -1.95
N PHE A 432 -17.12 3.89 -2.26
CA PHE A 432 -16.77 5.25 -2.66
C PHE A 432 -17.61 6.28 -1.92
#